data_AF-A0A328TX59-F1
#
_entry.id   AF-A0A328TX59-F1
#
_cell.length_a   1.000
_cell.length_b   1.000
_cell.length_c   1.000
_cell.angle_alpha   90.00
_cell.angle_beta   90.00
_cell.angle_gamma   90.00
#
_symmetry.space_group_name_H-M   'P 1'
#
loop_
_entity.id
_entity.type
_entity.pdbx_description
1 polymer ?
#
loop_
_entity_poly.entity_id
_entity_poly.type
_entity_poly.pdbx_seq_one_letter_code
_entity_poly.pdbx_strand_id
1 'polypeptide(L)'
;MVETTILYLAALTKRNKISLEVRCVLIAFDSTQQALRAEMLLEYAEIEIDICPTPKQITAGCALSIHFPESDLLAVKEVITGEQVEIRGIFRRIEDRYEPIEL
;
A
#
# COMPACT_ATOMS: atom_id res chain seq x y z
N MET A 1 12.83 -24.12 21.38
CA MET A 1 12.17 -24.96 20.34
C MET A 1 10.66 -24.72 20.21
N VAL A 2 10.07 -23.69 20.86
CA VAL A 2 8.63 -23.36 20.73
C VAL A 2 8.35 -22.07 19.95
N GLU A 3 9.34 -21.18 19.79
CA GLU A 3 9.19 -19.92 19.03
C GLU A 3 9.07 -20.14 17.53
N THR A 4 9.73 -21.18 16.99
CA THR A 4 9.70 -21.48 15.55
C THR A 4 8.33 -21.99 15.08
N THR A 5 7.52 -22.57 15.98
CA THR A 5 6.18 -23.07 15.66
C THR A 5 5.15 -21.93 15.55
N ILE A 6 5.28 -20.87 16.35
CA ILE A 6 4.36 -19.72 16.29
C ILE A 6 4.54 -18.95 14.97
N LEU A 7 5.79 -18.73 14.52
CA LEU A 7 6.04 -18.13 13.20
C LEU A 7 5.50 -19.01 12.05
N TYR A 8 5.63 -20.33 12.16
CA TYR A 8 5.13 -21.25 11.14
C TYR A 8 3.59 -21.24 11.04
N LEU A 9 2.88 -21.13 12.16
CA LEU A 9 1.42 -21.00 12.16
C LEU A 9 0.95 -19.66 11.58
N ALA A 10 1.64 -18.55 11.90
CA ALA A 10 1.35 -17.25 11.30
C ALA A 10 1.54 -17.26 9.76
N ALA A 11 2.58 -17.94 9.27
CA ALA A 11 2.83 -18.11 7.83
C ALA A 11 1.77 -18.99 7.12
N LEU A 12 1.18 -19.97 7.83
CA LEU A 12 0.15 -20.86 7.26
C LEU A 12 -1.24 -20.22 7.15
N THR A 13 -1.51 -19.13 7.87
CA THR A 13 -2.77 -18.35 7.71
C THR A 13 -2.87 -17.62 6.37
N LYS A 14 -1.78 -17.46 5.60
CA LYS A 14 -1.81 -16.80 4.28
C LYS A 14 -2.28 -17.69 3.11
N ARG A 15 -2.64 -18.97 3.33
CA ARG A 15 -3.02 -19.90 2.23
C ARG A 15 -4.50 -20.25 2.10
N ASN A 16 -5.40 -19.56 2.78
CA ASN A 16 -6.83 -19.82 2.61
C ASN A 16 -7.67 -18.54 2.75
N LYS A 17 -7.65 -17.70 1.73
CA LYS A 17 -8.68 -16.68 1.52
C LYS A 17 -9.27 -16.86 0.13
N ILE A 18 -10.38 -17.60 0.13
CA ILE A 18 -11.63 -17.26 -0.56
C ILE A 18 -11.55 -15.88 -1.20
N SER A 19 -11.94 -15.78 -2.48
CA SER A 19 -12.18 -14.56 -3.25
C SER A 19 -12.97 -13.51 -2.46
N LEU A 20 -12.30 -12.85 -1.54
CA LEU A 20 -12.69 -11.61 -0.89
C LEU A 20 -12.22 -10.56 -1.86
N GLU A 21 -13.12 -9.73 -2.35
CA GLU A 21 -12.75 -8.51 -3.05
C GLU A 21 -11.91 -7.66 -2.08
N VAL A 22 -10.59 -7.86 -2.11
CA VAL A 22 -9.66 -7.01 -1.38
C VAL A 22 -9.77 -5.65 -2.03
N ARG A 23 -10.44 -4.72 -1.35
CA ARG A 23 -10.48 -3.34 -1.78
C ARG A 23 -9.06 -2.81 -1.76
N CYS A 24 -8.56 -2.52 -2.95
CA CYS A 24 -7.21 -2.05 -3.15
C CYS A 24 -7.22 -0.53 -3.20
N VAL A 25 -6.28 0.05 -2.46
CA VAL A 25 -6.01 1.48 -2.41
C VAL A 25 -4.62 1.68 -2.99
N LEU A 26 -4.36 2.84 -3.59
CA LEU A 26 -3.02 3.20 -4.02
C LEU A 26 -2.62 4.58 -3.52
N ILE A 27 -1.32 4.76 -3.34
CA ILE A 27 -0.68 6.07 -3.20
C ILE A 27 -0.08 6.46 -4.54
N ALA A 28 -0.36 7.69 -4.97
CA ALA A 28 0.33 8.31 -6.11
C ALA A 28 1.40 9.30 -5.60
N PHE A 29 2.50 9.38 -6.35
CA PHE A 29 3.64 10.24 -6.00
C PHE A 29 3.95 11.20 -7.15
N ASP A 30 4.53 12.36 -6.82
CA ASP A 30 5.03 13.30 -7.82
C ASP A 30 6.52 13.08 -8.15
N SER A 31 7.21 12.19 -7.42
CA SER A 31 8.59 11.80 -7.74
C SER A 31 8.86 10.32 -7.46
N THR A 32 9.74 9.72 -8.27
CA THR A 32 10.23 8.35 -8.08
C THR A 32 10.96 8.18 -6.74
N GLN A 33 11.69 9.21 -6.29
CA GLN A 33 12.42 9.16 -5.02
C GLN A 33 11.46 9.01 -3.82
N GLN A 34 10.35 9.75 -3.82
CA GLN A 34 9.34 9.61 -2.77
C GLN A 34 8.64 8.25 -2.82
N ALA A 35 8.38 7.72 -4.03
CA ALA A 35 7.81 6.38 -4.18
C ALA A 35 8.73 5.29 -3.61
N LEU A 36 10.02 5.27 -3.98
CA LEU A 36 10.98 4.29 -3.46
C LEU A 36 11.23 4.44 -1.96
N ARG A 37 11.23 5.69 -1.45
CA ARG A 37 11.32 5.93 0.00
C ARG A 37 10.09 5.35 0.72
N ALA A 38 8.90 5.59 0.19
CA ALA A 38 7.65 5.07 0.77
C ALA A 38 7.62 3.54 0.74
N GLU A 39 8.05 2.91 -0.36
CA GLU A 39 8.20 1.46 -0.46
C GLU A 39 9.02 0.91 0.70
N MET A 40 10.26 1.38 0.86
CA MET A 40 11.14 0.93 1.93
C MET A 40 10.52 1.10 3.33
N LEU A 41 9.85 2.23 3.58
CA LEU A 41 9.23 2.51 4.89
C LEU A 41 8.02 1.61 5.17
N LEU A 42 7.20 1.36 4.16
CA LEU A 42 6.02 0.50 4.28
C LEU A 42 6.42 -0.98 4.41
N GLU A 43 7.46 -1.42 3.69
CA GLU A 43 8.05 -2.75 3.87
C GLU A 43 8.63 -2.92 5.27
N TYR A 44 9.32 -1.89 5.80
CA TYR A 44 9.84 -1.90 7.17
C TYR A 44 8.73 -1.99 8.22
N ALA A 45 7.56 -1.41 7.93
CA ALA A 45 6.37 -1.52 8.75
C ALA A 45 5.61 -2.85 8.56
N GLU A 46 6.16 -3.81 7.81
CA GLU A 46 5.56 -5.11 7.47
C GLU A 46 4.20 -5.00 6.75
N ILE A 47 3.96 -3.88 6.04
CA ILE A 47 2.76 -3.66 5.25
C ILE A 47 2.91 -4.36 3.89
N GLU A 48 1.90 -5.12 3.50
CA GLU A 48 1.89 -5.81 2.20
C GLU A 48 1.61 -4.79 1.09
N ILE A 49 2.61 -4.54 0.24
CA ILE A 49 2.55 -3.53 -0.82
C ILE A 49 2.93 -4.10 -2.18
N ASP A 50 2.44 -3.48 -3.24
CA ASP A 50 2.83 -3.73 -4.62
C ASP A 50 3.21 -2.42 -5.32
N ILE A 51 4.41 -2.35 -5.91
CA ILE A 51 4.77 -1.25 -6.82
C ILE A 51 4.19 -1.51 -8.20
N CYS A 52 3.39 -0.57 -8.68
CA CYS A 52 2.78 -0.62 -10.01
C CYS A 52 3.00 0.69 -10.78
N PRO A 53 2.97 0.65 -12.12
CA PRO A 53 2.87 1.86 -12.92
C PRO A 53 1.62 2.66 -12.54
N THR A 54 1.76 3.99 -12.43
CA THR A 54 0.62 4.87 -12.13
C THR A 54 -0.49 4.68 -13.18
N PRO A 55 -1.74 4.37 -12.78
CA PRO A 55 -2.85 4.26 -13.71
C PRO A 55 -3.05 5.52 -14.54
N LYS A 56 -3.36 5.39 -15.84
CA LYS A 56 -3.53 6.53 -16.77
C LYS A 56 -4.62 7.53 -16.33
N GLN A 57 -5.59 7.07 -15.55
CA GLN A 57 -6.67 7.86 -14.98
C GLN A 57 -6.18 8.83 -13.90
N ILE A 58 -5.00 8.57 -13.32
CA ILE A 58 -4.38 9.40 -12.29
C ILE A 58 -3.27 10.20 -12.97
N THR A 59 -3.53 11.48 -13.20
CA THR A 59 -2.46 12.42 -13.58
C THR A 59 -1.53 12.54 -12.39
N ALA A 60 -0.29 12.05 -12.47
CA ALA A 60 0.73 12.16 -11.43
C ALA A 60 2.08 12.61 -12.02
N GLY A 61 2.94 13.20 -11.19
CA GLY A 61 4.28 13.63 -11.62
C GLY A 61 5.23 12.47 -11.94
N CYS A 62 5.01 11.29 -11.37
CA CYS A 62 5.86 10.12 -11.62
C CYS A 62 5.09 8.89 -12.14
N ALA A 63 5.85 7.97 -12.74
CA ALA A 63 5.31 6.74 -13.35
C ALA A 63 5.03 5.62 -12.33
N LEU A 64 5.27 5.82 -11.03
CA LEU A 64 5.13 4.79 -10.00
C LEU A 64 4.03 5.14 -8.99
N SER A 65 3.35 4.08 -8.55
CA SER A 65 2.36 4.10 -7.47
C SER A 65 2.54 2.88 -6.59
N ILE A 66 2.11 2.98 -5.33
CA ILE A 66 2.14 1.87 -4.37
C ILE A 66 0.72 1.45 -4.07
N HIS A 67 0.41 0.19 -4.33
CA HIS A 67 -0.86 -0.43 -4.03
C HIS A 67 -0.77 -1.17 -2.69
N PHE A 68 -1.85 -1.15 -1.91
CA PHE A 68 -1.94 -1.85 -0.63
C PHE A 68 -3.41 -2.16 -0.28
N PRO A 69 -3.66 -3.11 0.64
CA PRO A 69 -5.00 -3.41 1.14
C PRO A 69 -5.62 -2.22 1.87
N GLU A 70 -6.90 -1.93 1.63
CA GLU A 70 -7.59 -0.86 2.36
C GLU A 70 -7.58 -1.05 3.89
N SER A 71 -7.47 -2.30 4.38
CA SER A 71 -7.31 -2.60 5.81
C SER A 71 -6.10 -1.92 6.45
N ASP A 72 -5.07 -1.64 5.66
CA ASP A 72 -3.79 -1.13 6.13
C ASP A 72 -3.71 0.40 5.99
N LEU A 73 -4.80 1.05 5.52
CA LEU A 73 -4.86 2.49 5.29
C LEU A 73 -4.47 3.30 6.53
N LEU A 74 -4.89 2.88 7.72
CA LEU A 74 -4.53 3.59 8.95
C LEU A 74 -3.02 3.55 9.21
N ALA A 75 -2.40 2.36 9.12
CA ALA A 75 -0.97 2.18 9.31
C ALA A 75 -0.15 2.94 8.24
N VAL A 76 -0.59 2.88 6.98
CA VAL A 76 -0.01 3.64 5.87
C VAL A 76 -0.05 5.15 6.15
N LYS A 77 -1.20 5.67 6.62
CA LYS A 77 -1.33 7.09 6.98
C LYS A 77 -0.37 7.48 8.10
N GLU A 78 -0.22 6.64 9.12
CA GLU A 78 0.71 6.87 10.24
C GLU A 78 2.16 6.94 9.76
N VAL A 79 2.59 5.99 8.91
CA VAL A 79 3.94 5.98 8.32
C VAL A 79 4.18 7.23 7.47
N ILE A 80 3.28 7.54 6.54
CA ILE A 80 3.42 8.69 5.63
C ILE A 80 3.50 10.01 6.41
N THR A 81 2.63 10.18 7.42
CA THR A 81 2.58 11.40 8.23
C THR A 81 3.78 11.49 9.17
N GLY A 82 4.13 10.40 9.85
CA GLY A 82 5.24 10.36 10.81
C GLY A 82 6.59 10.60 10.14
N GLU A 83 6.80 10.00 8.97
CA GLU A 83 8.05 10.11 8.21
C GLU A 83 8.06 11.27 7.21
N GLN A 84 6.99 12.08 7.17
CA GLN A 84 6.85 13.23 6.28
C GLN A 84 7.12 12.85 4.82
N VAL A 85 6.50 11.76 4.37
CA VAL A 85 6.57 11.33 2.97
C VAL A 85 5.62 12.21 2.16
N GLU A 86 6.15 12.97 1.21
CA GLU A 86 5.31 13.77 0.32
C GLU A 86 4.63 12.85 -0.70
N ILE A 87 3.30 12.90 -0.70
CA ILE A 87 2.47 12.14 -1.63
C ILE A 87 1.57 13.10 -2.40
N ARG A 88 1.22 12.69 -3.61
CA ARG A 88 0.20 13.41 -4.39
C ARG A 88 -1.19 13.19 -3.79
N GLY A 89 -1.43 11.99 -3.29
CA GLY A 89 -2.68 11.60 -2.65
C GLY A 89 -2.85 10.10 -2.59
N ILE A 90 -3.87 9.68 -1.86
CA ILE A 90 -4.31 8.29 -1.75
C ILE A 90 -5.62 8.15 -2.53
N PHE A 91 -5.77 7.08 -3.31
CA PHE A 91 -6.90 6.85 -4.18
C PHE A 91 -7.48 5.45 -3.98
N ARG A 92 -8.80 5.36 -3.79
CA ARG A 92 -9.53 4.09 -3.78
C ARG A 92 -9.96 3.75 -5.20
N ARG A 93 -9.82 2.49 -5.60
CA ARG A 93 -10.41 1.99 -6.85
C ARG A 93 -11.90 1.66 -6.64
N ILE A 94 -12.76 2.27 -7.44
CA ILE A 94 -14.20 1.96 -7.51
C ILE A 94 -14.50 1.61 -8.97
N GLU A 95 -14.77 0.32 -9.23
CA GLU A 95 -14.92 -0.24 -10.58
C GLU A 95 -13.70 0.10 -11.48
N ASP A 96 -13.91 0.95 -12.48
CA ASP A 96 -12.90 1.43 -13.45
C ASP A 96 -12.41 2.86 -13.18
N ARG A 97 -12.74 3.42 -12.00
CA ARG A 97 -12.37 4.78 -11.58
C ARG A 97 -11.57 4.79 -10.29
N TYR A 98 -10.88 5.90 -10.07
CA TYR A 98 -10.14 6.19 -8.85
C TYR A 98 -10.72 7.43 -8.19
N GLU A 99 -11.03 7.32 -6.91
CA GLU A 99 -11.54 8.44 -6.11
C GLU A 99 -10.52 8.77 -5.00
N PRO A 100 -10.19 10.05 -4.80
CA PRO A 100 -9.28 10.46 -3.74
C PRO A 100 -9.89 10.16 -2.36
N ILE A 101 -9.05 9.72 -1.43
CA ILE A 101 -9.39 9.55 -0.01
C ILE A 101 -8.78 10.72 0.76
N GLU A 102 -9.57 11.36 1.62
CA GLU A 102 -9.06 12.37 2.53
C GLU A 102 -8.15 11.73 3.60
N LEU A 103 -6.97 12.31 3.77
CA LEU A 103 -5.96 11.91 4.75
C LEU A 103 -6.35 12.37 6.15
#